data_AF-A0A960ZBJ7-F1
#
_entry.id   AF-A0A960ZBJ7-F1
#
_cell.length_a   1.000
_cell.length_b   1.000
_cell.length_c   1.000
_cell.angle_alpha   90.00
_cell.angle_beta   90.00
_cell.angle_gamma   90.00
#
_symmetry.space_group_name_H-M   'P 1'
#
loop_
_entity.id
_entity.type
_entity.pdbx_description
1 polymer ?
#
loop_
_entity_poly.entity_id
_entity_poly.type
_entity_poly.pdbx_seq_one_letter_code
_entity_poly.pdbx_strand_id
1 'polypeptide(L)'
;MQLEAKLEKQNVVPGLRQINYLLVKLKTPPMIVSPTRQPLVIGLAIDKSWSMKGDKMEATIEAASAMVNWLTRYDYLTVIAYSADVQIVLPLVQLNDKISVIDKISSIKVGTSTNLSGGWLQALRTIESANISNAYRRVILLTDGQATIGIQDPEQFNQIASDHLSRGISTTTIGFGEDINEEVLRKISVTGGGNFYYVETPEHTSEIFFKEFGDIGALYAQGLEVKLKFNDGIKIKELLNDAPHQISKTDNTLTIQPGDIRCDDTRGLIVAVEIDGNRDLSNNFCSIDLSYYNLLKNMQLEKSSFELPLRKGDVESAADSEVVVERLIATSARTMINVSKLINEKEMTAAKDVLMAMIEKVQVSMSLAPEMLNPILLRLKSMEMKLKENLANVSKHFMAAGSNMYRSSEVIDLSNIDVHNKIFEYKVPGDIDLYKCPEIKSMVQNQLNSGYRFIIFDLSNTRHIDSSGIGAFIQIVGWLRRRGGEFIVTELTDGVRKIFNLTRLENHIRVASTLEEANKIIQVLIDSLTNQQ
;
A
#
# COMPACT_ATOMS: atom_id res chain seq x y z
N MET A 1 -8.38 0.52 24.15
CA MET A 1 -7.53 1.41 23.34
C MET A 1 -7.24 2.64 24.16
N GLN A 2 -5.99 3.08 24.22
CA GLN A 2 -5.62 4.32 24.87
C GLN A 2 -5.69 5.45 23.84
N LEU A 3 -6.33 6.55 24.22
CA LEU A 3 -6.40 7.78 23.44
C LEU A 3 -5.56 8.85 24.15
N GLU A 4 -4.67 9.49 23.40
CA GLU A 4 -3.90 10.65 23.83
C GLU A 4 -4.14 11.79 22.85
N ALA A 5 -4.22 13.02 23.35
CA ALA A 5 -4.36 14.20 22.50
C ALA A 5 -3.51 15.36 22.99
N LYS A 6 -2.88 16.09 22.05
CA LYS A 6 -1.98 17.20 22.32
C LYS A 6 -2.12 18.29 21.26
N LEU A 7 -1.94 19.54 21.66
CA LEU A 7 -1.77 20.66 20.74
C LEU A 7 -0.29 20.94 20.51
N GLU A 8 0.07 21.39 19.30
CA GLU A 8 1.42 21.88 19.02
C GLU A 8 1.74 23.08 19.93
N LYS A 9 0.82 24.05 20.01
CA LYS A 9 0.88 25.17 20.96
C LYS A 9 -0.12 24.95 22.08
N GLN A 10 0.36 24.87 23.31
CA GLN A 10 -0.43 24.57 24.51
C GLN A 10 -1.27 25.78 25.00
N ASN A 11 -1.00 26.97 24.47
CA ASN A 11 -1.77 28.17 24.76
C ASN A 11 -2.18 28.93 23.49
N VAL A 12 -3.12 29.86 23.68
CA VAL A 12 -3.55 30.82 22.67
C VAL A 12 -3.30 32.24 23.16
N VAL A 13 -2.78 33.08 22.26
CA VAL A 13 -2.54 34.50 22.51
C VAL A 13 -3.86 35.26 22.35
N PRO A 14 -4.31 36.01 23.37
CA PRO A 14 -5.51 36.82 23.27
C PRO A 14 -5.45 37.83 22.12
N GLY A 15 -6.58 38.10 21.47
CA GLY A 15 -6.68 39.14 20.45
C GLY A 15 -6.32 38.70 19.01
N LEU A 16 -5.70 37.54 18.84
CA LEU A 16 -5.22 37.06 17.54
C LEU A 16 -5.99 35.83 17.05
N ARG A 17 -6.10 35.70 15.72
CA ARG A 17 -6.46 34.45 15.07
C ARG A 17 -5.20 33.70 14.70
N GLN A 18 -5.09 32.46 15.15
CA GLN A 18 -3.87 31.67 15.00
C GLN A 18 -4.19 30.23 14.57
N ILE A 19 -3.29 29.65 13.78
CA ILE A 19 -3.36 28.25 13.35
C ILE A 19 -2.64 27.40 14.39
N ASN A 20 -3.25 26.27 14.76
CA ASN A 20 -2.66 25.30 15.65
C ASN A 20 -2.95 23.88 15.13
N TYR A 21 -2.19 22.90 15.59
CA TYR A 21 -2.31 21.51 15.16
C TYR A 21 -2.64 20.63 16.36
N LEU A 22 -3.71 19.84 16.21
CA LEU A 22 -4.15 18.84 17.19
C LEU A 22 -3.66 17.47 16.73
N LEU A 23 -2.83 16.82 17.53
CA LEU A 23 -2.53 15.39 17.43
C LEU A 23 -3.52 14.61 18.28
N VAL A 24 -4.18 13.61 17.69
CA VAL A 24 -4.93 12.56 18.37
C VAL A 24 -4.24 11.23 18.08
N LYS A 25 -3.70 10.59 19.11
CA LYS A 25 -2.94 9.35 19.02
C LYS A 25 -3.72 8.22 19.67
N LEU A 26 -3.97 7.18 18.87
CA LEU A 26 -4.65 5.96 19.28
C LEU A 26 -3.60 4.88 19.46
N LYS A 27 -3.47 4.34 20.67
CA LYS A 27 -2.56 3.24 20.99
C LYS A 27 -3.39 2.02 21.36
N THR A 28 -3.24 0.93 20.62
CA THR A 28 -3.89 -0.33 21.00
C THR A 28 -3.07 -1.04 22.07
N PRO A 29 -3.70 -1.85 22.93
CA PRO A 29 -2.94 -2.64 23.88
C PRO A 29 -1.97 -3.55 23.12
N PRO A 30 -0.84 -3.93 23.74
CA PRO A 30 -0.05 -5.04 23.21
C PRO A 30 -0.98 -6.23 23.07
N MET A 31 -0.74 -7.06 22.06
CA MET A 31 -1.50 -8.30 21.90
C MET A 31 -1.48 -9.02 23.24
N ILE A 32 -2.66 -9.38 23.78
CA ILE A 32 -2.71 -10.29 24.94
C ILE A 32 -2.14 -11.59 24.40
N VAL A 33 -0.84 -11.78 24.62
CA VAL A 33 -0.15 -13.01 24.29
C VAL A 33 -0.85 -14.06 25.14
N SER A 34 -1.70 -14.86 24.50
CA SER A 34 -1.95 -16.19 25.04
C SER A 34 -0.56 -16.76 25.36
N PRO A 35 -0.31 -17.37 26.54
CA PRO A 35 0.99 -17.91 26.96
C PRO A 35 1.67 -18.90 25.97
N THR A 36 1.05 -19.12 24.82
CA THR A 36 1.30 -20.08 23.77
C THR A 36 1.91 -19.50 22.49
N ARG A 37 2.12 -18.18 22.32
CA ARG A 37 2.80 -17.67 21.10
C ARG A 37 4.30 -17.98 21.15
N GLN A 38 4.72 -18.94 20.34
CA GLN A 38 6.13 -19.25 20.11
C GLN A 38 6.80 -18.14 19.28
N PRO A 39 8.01 -17.69 19.63
CA PRO A 39 8.80 -16.76 18.80
C PRO A 39 9.02 -17.30 17.38
N LEU A 40 9.07 -16.39 16.41
CA LEU A 40 9.50 -16.73 15.05
C LEU A 40 11.01 -16.55 14.95
N VAL A 41 11.68 -17.52 14.34
CA VAL A 41 13.09 -17.43 13.96
C VAL A 41 13.15 -17.55 12.44
N ILE A 42 13.36 -16.41 11.79
CA ILE A 42 13.27 -16.27 10.35
C ILE A 42 14.68 -16.17 9.74
N GLY A 43 14.96 -17.03 8.78
CA GLY A 43 16.09 -16.90 7.88
C GLY A 43 15.64 -16.34 6.54
N LEU A 44 15.96 -15.08 6.24
CA LEU A 44 15.62 -14.46 4.97
C LEU A 44 16.79 -14.62 4.00
N ALA A 45 16.60 -15.38 2.92
CA ALA A 45 17.58 -15.54 1.85
C ALA A 45 17.13 -14.72 0.63
N ILE A 46 17.89 -13.67 0.30
CA ILE A 46 17.63 -12.73 -0.80
C ILE A 46 18.59 -13.00 -1.95
N ASP A 47 18.03 -13.33 -3.11
CA ASP A 47 18.76 -13.35 -4.36
C ASP A 47 19.19 -11.92 -4.73
N LYS A 48 20.49 -11.73 -4.94
CA LYS A 48 21.08 -10.50 -5.47
C LYS A 48 21.75 -10.73 -6.82
N SER A 49 21.38 -11.74 -7.58
CA SER A 49 21.90 -11.96 -8.94
C SER A 49 21.52 -10.84 -9.92
N TRP A 50 22.23 -10.75 -11.05
CA TRP A 50 22.02 -9.68 -12.04
C TRP A 50 20.60 -9.62 -12.59
N SER A 51 19.92 -10.76 -12.68
CA SER A 51 18.52 -10.84 -13.14
C SER A 51 17.56 -10.07 -12.22
N MET A 52 17.88 -9.96 -10.93
CA MET A 52 17.09 -9.19 -9.97
C MET A 52 17.14 -7.68 -10.22
N LYS A 53 17.96 -7.15 -11.13
CA LYS A 53 18.14 -5.71 -11.33
C LYS A 53 16.83 -4.97 -11.68
N GLY A 54 16.70 -3.75 -11.16
CA GLY A 54 15.57 -2.87 -11.45
C GLY A 54 14.37 -3.22 -10.59
N ASP A 55 13.18 -3.28 -11.19
CA ASP A 55 11.91 -3.41 -10.50
C ASP A 55 11.83 -4.67 -9.62
N LYS A 56 12.48 -5.78 -10.00
CA LYS A 56 12.51 -7.03 -9.20
C LYS A 56 13.25 -6.84 -7.87
N MET A 57 14.40 -6.17 -7.87
CA MET A 57 15.15 -5.88 -6.65
C MET A 57 14.40 -4.85 -5.82
N GLU A 58 13.84 -3.80 -6.44
CA GLU A 58 13.01 -2.84 -5.71
C GLU A 58 11.82 -3.53 -5.03
N ALA A 59 11.12 -4.42 -5.74
CA ALA A 59 10.06 -5.27 -5.20
C ALA A 59 10.55 -6.15 -4.04
N THR A 60 11.72 -6.77 -4.19
CA THR A 60 12.29 -7.69 -3.20
C THR A 60 12.74 -6.97 -1.93
N ILE A 61 13.26 -5.75 -2.05
CA ILE A 61 13.60 -4.91 -0.92
C ILE A 61 12.34 -4.39 -0.22
N GLU A 62 11.34 -3.96 -0.97
CA GLU A 62 10.04 -3.55 -0.42
C GLU A 62 9.36 -4.72 0.29
N ALA A 63 9.41 -5.92 -0.30
CA ALA A 63 8.96 -7.18 0.25
C ALA A 63 9.59 -7.50 1.60
N ALA A 64 10.91 -7.58 1.61
CA ALA A 64 11.68 -7.87 2.81
C ALA A 64 11.44 -6.81 3.90
N SER A 65 11.33 -5.54 3.52
CA SER A 65 11.07 -4.44 4.45
C SER A 65 9.66 -4.52 5.05
N ALA A 66 8.66 -4.82 4.23
CA ALA A 66 7.29 -5.05 4.68
C ALA A 66 7.24 -6.21 5.69
N MET A 67 7.91 -7.33 5.39
CA MET A 67 8.00 -8.47 6.30
C MET A 67 8.62 -8.11 7.66
N VAL A 68 9.70 -7.32 7.67
CA VAL A 68 10.30 -6.83 8.93
C VAL A 68 9.29 -6.02 9.75
N ASN A 69 8.43 -5.25 9.09
CA ASN A 69 7.37 -4.51 9.76
C ASN A 69 6.30 -5.43 10.37
N TRP A 70 6.01 -6.58 9.75
CA TRP A 70 5.08 -7.59 10.27
C TRP A 70 5.59 -8.36 11.49
N LEU A 71 6.90 -8.59 11.60
CA LEU A 71 7.49 -9.31 12.72
C LEU A 71 7.46 -8.49 14.02
N THR A 72 7.49 -9.13 15.18
CA THR A 72 7.47 -8.46 16.49
C THR A 72 8.88 -8.41 17.11
N ARG A 73 9.05 -7.61 18.18
CA ARG A 73 10.32 -7.58 18.95
C ARG A 73 10.71 -8.90 19.63
N TYR A 74 9.78 -9.86 19.68
CA TYR A 74 10.05 -11.20 20.22
C TYR A 74 10.59 -12.16 19.14
N ASP A 75 10.56 -11.74 17.88
CA ASP A 75 10.98 -12.55 16.75
C ASP A 75 12.45 -12.26 16.41
N TYR A 76 13.07 -13.22 15.74
CA TYR A 76 14.47 -13.21 15.36
C TYR A 76 14.60 -13.26 13.84
N LEU A 77 15.54 -12.49 13.30
CA LEU A 77 15.78 -12.41 11.87
C LEU A 77 17.28 -12.48 11.57
N THR A 78 17.63 -13.28 10.58
CA THR A 78 18.90 -13.19 9.85
C THR A 78 18.60 -12.89 8.39
N VAL A 79 19.48 -12.12 7.74
CA VAL A 79 19.37 -11.78 6.31
C VAL A 79 20.63 -12.25 5.62
N ILE A 80 20.45 -13.14 4.65
CA ILE A 80 21.49 -13.69 3.78
C ILE A 80 21.23 -13.16 2.38
N ALA A 81 22.18 -12.44 1.79
CA ALA A 81 22.12 -12.06 0.38
C ALA A 81 23.07 -12.92 -0.43
N TYR A 82 22.63 -13.46 -1.56
CA TYR A 82 23.44 -14.39 -2.36
C TYR A 82 23.46 -14.03 -3.85
N SER A 83 24.63 -14.18 -4.47
CA SER A 83 24.83 -14.20 -5.92
C SER A 83 25.84 -15.30 -6.25
N ALA A 84 27.00 -15.02 -6.84
CA ALA A 84 28.12 -15.98 -6.89
C ALA A 84 28.60 -16.36 -5.47
N ASP A 85 28.72 -15.34 -4.62
CA ASP A 85 29.06 -15.38 -3.21
C ASP A 85 27.81 -15.37 -2.31
N VAL A 86 27.97 -15.85 -1.08
CA VAL A 86 26.94 -15.81 -0.04
C VAL A 86 27.39 -14.86 1.06
N GLN A 87 26.60 -13.82 1.33
CA GLN A 87 26.89 -12.80 2.31
C GLN A 87 25.85 -12.80 3.43
N ILE A 88 26.30 -12.84 4.68
CA ILE A 88 25.45 -12.57 5.85
C ILE A 88 25.33 -11.04 5.98
N VAL A 89 24.23 -10.47 5.52
CA VAL A 89 23.94 -9.03 5.61
C VAL A 89 23.52 -8.65 7.03
N LEU A 90 22.77 -9.54 7.68
CA LEU A 90 22.37 -9.41 9.07
C LEU A 90 22.60 -10.75 9.78
N PRO A 91 23.50 -10.84 10.78
CA PRO A 91 23.58 -12.03 11.63
C PRO A 91 22.24 -12.23 12.35
N LEU A 92 21.97 -13.42 12.87
CA LEU A 92 20.72 -13.66 13.59
C LEU A 92 20.61 -12.74 14.81
N VAL A 93 19.65 -11.82 14.77
CA VAL A 93 19.37 -10.87 15.84
C VAL A 93 17.91 -10.90 16.21
N GLN A 94 17.61 -10.58 17.46
CA GLN A 94 16.25 -10.28 17.89
C GLN A 94 15.83 -8.92 17.31
N LEU A 95 14.59 -8.80 16.81
CA LEU A 95 14.08 -7.62 16.11
C LEU A 95 13.72 -6.45 17.04
N ASN A 96 14.70 -5.98 17.81
CA ASN A 96 14.55 -4.81 18.68
C ASN A 96 14.72 -3.48 17.93
N ASP A 97 15.40 -3.49 16.78
CA ASP A 97 15.65 -2.32 15.93
C ASP A 97 15.29 -2.66 14.47
N LYS A 98 14.02 -2.48 14.13
CA LYS A 98 13.51 -2.73 12.78
C LYS A 98 14.08 -1.76 11.74
N ILE A 99 14.38 -0.52 12.14
CA ILE A 99 14.86 0.52 11.22
C ILE A 99 16.26 0.14 10.71
N SER A 100 17.20 -0.18 11.60
CA SER A 100 18.55 -0.61 11.21
C SER A 100 18.53 -1.88 10.34
N VAL A 101 17.59 -2.79 10.62
CA VAL A 101 17.39 -4.00 9.83
C VAL A 101 16.91 -3.67 8.41
N ILE A 102 15.91 -2.81 8.27
CA ILE A 102 15.39 -2.35 6.97
C ILE A 102 16.47 -1.60 6.19
N ASP A 103 17.29 -0.78 6.85
CA ASP A 103 18.41 -0.06 6.22
C ASP A 103 19.46 -1.04 5.67
N LYS A 104 19.81 -2.09 6.44
CA LYS A 104 20.72 -3.14 5.98
C LYS A 104 20.18 -3.89 4.78
N ILE A 105 18.88 -4.23 4.79
CA ILE A 105 18.21 -4.86 3.64
C ILE A 105 18.27 -3.92 2.43
N SER A 106 17.94 -2.63 2.61
CA SER A 106 17.93 -1.63 1.54
C SER A 106 19.31 -1.33 0.96
N SER A 107 20.39 -1.70 1.66
CA SER A 107 21.77 -1.55 1.20
C SER A 107 22.26 -2.67 0.26
N ILE A 108 21.47 -3.74 0.08
CA ILE A 108 21.82 -4.88 -0.77
C ILE A 108 21.94 -4.41 -2.22
N LYS A 109 23.08 -4.73 -2.84
CA LYS A 109 23.38 -4.40 -4.24
C LYS A 109 23.36 -5.65 -5.10
N VAL A 110 22.91 -5.45 -6.34
CA VAL A 110 22.93 -6.47 -7.38
C VAL A 110 24.37 -6.91 -7.69
N GLY A 111 24.58 -8.22 -7.70
CA GLY A 111 25.78 -8.95 -8.06
C GLY A 111 25.64 -9.62 -9.44
N THR A 112 26.30 -10.76 -9.64
CA THR A 112 26.46 -11.39 -10.97
C THR A 112 25.58 -12.64 -11.15
N SER A 113 26.05 -13.81 -10.71
CA SER A 113 25.37 -15.11 -10.89
C SER A 113 24.48 -15.50 -9.71
N THR A 114 23.88 -16.70 -9.75
CA THR A 114 22.87 -17.17 -8.79
C THR A 114 23.30 -18.48 -8.11
N ASN A 115 23.78 -18.39 -6.87
CA ASN A 115 24.06 -19.53 -5.99
C ASN A 115 22.94 -19.74 -4.97
N LEU A 116 21.78 -20.18 -5.48
CA LEU A 116 20.57 -20.41 -4.69
C LEU A 116 20.82 -21.38 -3.52
N SER A 117 21.47 -22.51 -3.80
CA SER A 117 21.76 -23.53 -2.78
C SER A 117 22.65 -22.98 -1.65
N GLY A 118 23.64 -22.14 -1.98
CA GLY A 118 24.50 -21.51 -0.99
C GLY A 118 23.76 -20.55 -0.07
N GLY A 119 22.92 -19.67 -0.63
CA GLY A 119 22.11 -18.73 0.15
C GLY A 119 21.10 -19.43 1.06
N TRP A 120 20.36 -20.39 0.50
CA TRP A 120 19.36 -21.17 1.23
C TRP A 120 19.98 -22.01 2.37
N LEU A 121 21.04 -22.77 2.08
CA LEU A 121 21.74 -23.58 3.09
C LEU A 121 22.36 -22.73 4.18
N GLN A 122 22.86 -21.54 3.86
CA GLN A 122 23.40 -20.63 4.86
C GLN A 122 22.31 -20.12 5.80
N ALA A 123 21.13 -19.78 5.29
CA ALA A 123 19.98 -19.39 6.11
C ALA A 123 19.55 -20.54 7.04
N LEU A 124 19.42 -21.77 6.51
CA LEU A 124 19.08 -22.97 7.28
C LEU A 124 20.07 -23.21 8.43
N ARG A 125 21.39 -23.24 8.15
CA ARG A 125 22.43 -23.43 9.17
C ARG A 125 22.39 -22.35 10.25
N THR A 126 22.16 -21.10 9.85
CA THR A 126 22.17 -19.97 10.78
C THR A 126 21.04 -20.10 11.81
N ILE A 127 19.81 -20.39 11.36
CA ILE A 127 18.66 -20.53 12.28
C ILE A 127 18.64 -21.86 13.04
N GLU A 128 19.25 -22.91 12.48
CA GLU A 128 19.43 -24.21 13.16
C GLU A 128 20.39 -24.08 14.35
N SER A 129 21.50 -23.36 14.17
CA SER A 129 22.49 -23.14 15.22
C SER A 129 21.99 -22.26 16.38
N ALA A 130 20.81 -21.63 16.23
CA ALA A 130 20.25 -20.71 17.20
C ALA A 130 19.64 -21.44 18.40
N ASN A 131 20.21 -21.22 19.59
CA ASN A 131 19.70 -21.75 20.85
C ASN A 131 18.51 -20.94 21.38
N ILE A 132 17.40 -20.95 20.64
CA ILE A 132 16.13 -20.29 20.98
C ILE A 132 15.10 -21.39 21.25
N SER A 133 14.71 -21.55 22.51
CA SER A 133 13.78 -22.60 22.94
C SER A 133 12.35 -22.29 22.50
N ASN A 134 11.58 -23.32 22.14
CA ASN A 134 10.14 -23.22 21.87
C ASN A 134 9.78 -22.18 20.78
N ALA A 135 10.49 -22.19 19.66
CA ALA A 135 10.32 -21.24 18.56
C ALA A 135 9.99 -21.93 17.23
N TYR A 136 9.15 -21.28 16.42
CA TYR A 136 8.89 -21.67 15.05
C TYR A 136 10.02 -21.19 14.14
N ARG A 137 10.69 -22.11 13.46
CA ARG A 137 11.81 -21.81 12.56
C ARG A 137 11.34 -21.88 11.11
N ARG A 138 11.65 -20.83 10.35
CA ARG A 138 11.30 -20.76 8.93
C ARG A 138 12.39 -20.04 8.13
N VAL A 139 12.71 -20.59 6.96
CA VAL A 139 13.47 -19.90 5.93
C VAL A 139 12.51 -19.36 4.88
N ILE A 140 12.74 -18.13 4.44
CA ILE A 140 12.03 -17.50 3.34
C ILE A 140 13.06 -17.22 2.25
N LEU A 141 12.88 -17.87 1.11
CA LEU A 141 13.76 -17.76 -0.05
C LEU A 141 13.11 -16.82 -1.08
N LEU A 142 13.76 -15.70 -1.37
CA LEU A 142 13.35 -14.70 -2.35
C LEU A 142 14.28 -14.81 -3.57
N THR A 143 13.77 -15.15 -4.75
CA THR A 143 14.60 -15.39 -5.95
C THR A 143 13.85 -15.16 -7.26
N ASP A 144 14.55 -14.77 -8.32
CA ASP A 144 13.98 -14.60 -9.66
C ASP A 144 14.49 -15.61 -10.70
N GLY A 145 15.30 -16.60 -10.30
CA GLY A 145 16.08 -17.35 -11.27
C GLY A 145 16.39 -18.81 -10.95
N GLN A 146 16.99 -19.47 -11.92
CA GLN A 146 17.49 -20.84 -11.82
C GLN A 146 18.87 -20.86 -11.13
N ALA A 147 19.15 -21.91 -10.35
CA ALA A 147 20.47 -22.11 -9.77
C ALA A 147 21.52 -22.26 -10.89
N THR A 148 22.36 -21.26 -11.08
CA THR A 148 23.46 -21.30 -12.06
C THR A 148 24.74 -21.88 -11.44
N ILE A 149 24.83 -21.85 -10.10
CA ILE A 149 25.94 -22.38 -9.31
C ILE A 149 25.40 -23.18 -8.12
N GLY A 150 26.05 -24.30 -7.79
CA GLY A 150 25.72 -25.14 -6.64
C GLY A 150 24.82 -26.32 -7.03
N ILE A 151 23.89 -26.69 -6.15
CA ILE A 151 22.95 -27.80 -6.42
C ILE A 151 22.03 -27.40 -7.57
N GLN A 152 21.99 -28.23 -8.61
CA GLN A 152 21.11 -28.06 -9.77
C GLN A 152 20.10 -29.21 -9.91
N ASP A 153 20.32 -30.30 -9.17
CA ASP A 153 19.44 -31.47 -9.15
C ASP A 153 18.25 -31.24 -8.20
N PRO A 154 17.00 -31.23 -8.71
CA PRO A 154 15.80 -31.08 -7.89
C PRO A 154 15.65 -32.12 -6.79
N GLU A 155 16.19 -33.34 -6.97
CA GLU A 155 16.10 -34.38 -5.94
C GLU A 155 16.94 -34.09 -4.70
N GLN A 156 18.10 -33.45 -4.89
CA GLN A 156 18.96 -33.03 -3.77
C GLN A 156 18.30 -31.91 -2.95
N PHE A 157 17.61 -30.97 -3.62
CA PHE A 157 16.81 -29.94 -2.95
C PHE A 157 15.71 -30.55 -2.06
N ASN A 158 15.03 -31.61 -2.53
CA ASN A 158 14.00 -32.29 -1.74
C ASN A 158 14.57 -32.98 -0.51
N GLN A 159 15.69 -33.69 -0.66
CA GLN A 159 16.34 -34.37 0.45
C GLN A 159 16.71 -33.37 1.55
N ILE A 160 17.29 -32.22 1.17
CA ILE A 160 17.66 -31.16 2.12
C ILE A 160 16.41 -30.55 2.77
N ALA A 161 15.37 -30.24 1.99
CA ALA A 161 14.15 -29.63 2.51
C ALA A 161 13.42 -30.56 3.49
N SER A 162 13.30 -31.84 3.15
CA SER A 162 12.67 -32.86 3.99
C SER A 162 13.44 -33.10 5.29
N ASP A 163 14.77 -33.19 5.21
CA ASP A 163 15.66 -33.34 6.35
C ASP A 163 15.52 -32.17 7.34
N HIS A 164 15.51 -30.92 6.86
CA HIS A 164 15.34 -29.74 7.72
C HIS A 164 13.92 -29.60 8.28
N LEU A 165 12.89 -29.99 7.51
CA LEU A 165 11.53 -30.05 8.03
C LEU A 165 11.40 -31.05 9.19
N SER A 166 12.06 -32.21 9.09
CA SER A 166 12.10 -33.22 10.16
C SER A 166 12.75 -32.68 11.45
N ARG A 167 13.63 -31.69 11.33
CA ARG A 167 14.24 -30.93 12.43
C ARG A 167 13.42 -29.70 12.88
N GLY A 168 12.22 -29.51 12.33
CA GLY A 168 11.30 -28.43 12.69
C GLY A 168 11.58 -27.09 12.01
N ILE A 169 12.33 -27.09 10.91
CA ILE A 169 12.65 -25.88 10.13
C ILE A 169 11.91 -25.92 8.81
N SER A 170 10.93 -25.04 8.64
CA SER A 170 10.15 -24.93 7.40
C SER A 170 10.82 -24.03 6.37
N THR A 171 10.53 -24.23 5.08
CA THR A 171 10.99 -23.35 3.99
C THR A 171 9.83 -22.87 3.14
N THR A 172 9.69 -21.55 3.02
CA THR A 172 8.78 -20.88 2.08
C THR A 172 9.61 -20.25 0.98
N THR A 173 9.12 -20.31 -0.25
CA THR A 173 9.81 -19.78 -1.44
C THR A 173 8.93 -18.75 -2.13
N ILE A 174 9.50 -17.62 -2.51
CA ILE A 174 8.84 -16.50 -3.17
C ILE A 174 9.64 -16.20 -4.44
N GLY A 175 9.02 -16.44 -5.59
CA GLY A 175 9.61 -16.21 -6.90
C GLY A 175 9.24 -14.83 -7.46
N PHE A 176 10.19 -14.07 -8.01
CA PHE A 176 9.95 -12.75 -8.62
C PHE A 176 10.11 -12.79 -10.15
N GLY A 177 9.04 -12.46 -10.89
CA GLY A 177 9.05 -12.36 -12.35
C GLY A 177 9.15 -13.70 -13.10
N GLU A 178 8.99 -13.64 -14.42
CA GLU A 178 8.59 -14.80 -15.25
C GLU A 178 9.68 -15.88 -15.45
N ASP A 179 10.94 -15.58 -15.18
CA ASP A 179 12.09 -16.46 -15.46
C ASP A 179 12.43 -17.45 -14.32
N ILE A 180 11.54 -17.57 -13.31
CA ILE A 180 11.76 -18.44 -12.16
C ILE A 180 11.68 -19.94 -12.53
N ASN A 181 12.51 -20.76 -11.88
CA ASN A 181 12.30 -22.21 -11.90
C ASN A 181 11.21 -22.60 -10.90
N GLU A 182 9.95 -22.36 -11.29
CA GLU A 182 8.78 -22.63 -10.45
C GLU A 182 8.76 -24.07 -9.93
N GLU A 183 9.09 -25.05 -10.78
CA GLU A 183 9.10 -26.46 -10.40
C GLU A 183 10.02 -26.71 -9.20
N VAL A 184 11.25 -26.20 -9.25
CA VAL A 184 12.23 -26.35 -8.16
C VAL A 184 11.76 -25.61 -6.90
N LEU A 185 11.31 -24.37 -7.02
CA LEU A 185 10.88 -23.57 -5.85
C LEU A 185 9.64 -24.17 -5.17
N ARG A 186 8.67 -24.62 -5.96
CA ARG A 186 7.49 -25.32 -5.47
C ARG A 186 7.86 -26.64 -4.80
N LYS A 187 8.80 -27.40 -5.35
CA LYS A 187 9.26 -28.66 -4.74
C LYS A 187 9.96 -28.41 -3.40
N ILE A 188 10.82 -27.39 -3.32
CA ILE A 188 11.51 -26.99 -2.08
C ILE A 188 10.50 -26.60 -0.99
N SER A 189 9.54 -25.74 -1.32
CA SER A 189 8.57 -25.26 -0.33
C SER A 189 7.60 -26.34 0.13
N VAL A 190 7.02 -27.12 -0.79
CA VAL A 190 6.10 -28.22 -0.46
C VAL A 190 6.81 -29.28 0.39
N THR A 191 8.01 -29.70 -0.01
CA THR A 191 8.79 -30.70 0.74
C THR A 191 9.33 -30.15 2.06
N GLY A 192 9.61 -28.84 2.09
CA GLY A 192 10.05 -28.10 3.27
C GLY A 192 8.92 -27.62 4.17
N GLY A 193 7.67 -28.03 3.94
CA GLY A 193 6.52 -27.72 4.81
C GLY A 193 6.15 -26.24 4.86
N GLY A 194 6.48 -25.47 3.84
CA GLY A 194 6.08 -24.09 3.65
C GLY A 194 5.33 -23.88 2.32
N ASN A 195 5.20 -22.62 1.91
CA ASN A 195 4.40 -22.24 0.75
C ASN A 195 5.26 -21.77 -0.43
N PHE A 196 4.73 -21.91 -1.63
CA PHE A 196 5.27 -21.26 -2.84
C PHE A 196 4.39 -20.08 -3.19
N TYR A 197 5.01 -18.91 -3.35
CA TYR A 197 4.37 -17.72 -3.86
C TYR A 197 5.09 -17.20 -5.09
N TYR A 198 4.30 -16.66 -6.01
CA TYR A 198 4.79 -16.01 -7.20
C TYR A 198 4.42 -14.53 -7.15
N VAL A 199 5.41 -13.66 -7.34
CA VAL A 199 5.28 -12.21 -7.34
C VAL A 199 5.57 -11.71 -8.76
N GLU A 200 4.51 -11.40 -9.50
CA GLU A 200 4.62 -10.76 -10.82
C GLU A 200 5.07 -9.30 -10.70
N THR A 201 4.57 -8.59 -9.69
CA THR A 201 4.85 -7.17 -9.47
C THR A 201 4.94 -6.84 -7.96
N PRO A 202 5.72 -5.79 -7.56
CA PRO A 202 5.88 -5.37 -6.15
C PRO A 202 4.57 -5.23 -5.38
N GLU A 203 3.46 -4.88 -6.04
CA GLU A 203 2.19 -4.55 -5.41
C GLU A 203 1.47 -5.76 -4.79
N HIS A 204 1.75 -6.99 -5.24
CA HIS A 204 1.15 -8.23 -4.70
C HIS A 204 1.89 -8.80 -3.48
N THR A 205 3.06 -8.26 -3.20
CA THR A 205 3.96 -8.68 -2.14
C THR A 205 3.32 -8.60 -0.74
N SER A 206 2.59 -7.52 -0.47
CA SER A 206 1.92 -7.31 0.83
C SER A 206 0.81 -8.33 1.09
N GLU A 207 0.11 -8.80 0.06
CA GLU A 207 -0.91 -9.84 0.17
C GLU A 207 -0.28 -11.22 0.43
N ILE A 208 0.86 -11.51 -0.21
CA ILE A 208 1.62 -12.74 0.00
C ILE A 208 2.14 -12.81 1.44
N PHE A 209 2.72 -11.73 1.96
CA PHE A 209 3.13 -11.67 3.36
C PHE A 209 1.95 -11.74 4.31
N PHE A 210 0.79 -11.17 3.95
CA PHE A 210 -0.43 -11.36 4.73
C PHE A 210 -0.91 -12.82 4.72
N LYS A 211 -0.85 -13.53 3.60
CA LYS A 211 -1.19 -14.96 3.52
C LYS A 211 -0.22 -15.84 4.30
N GLU A 212 1.06 -15.47 4.34
CA GLU A 212 2.13 -16.26 4.98
C GLU A 212 2.31 -15.94 6.47
N PHE A 213 2.06 -14.70 6.89
CA PHE A 213 2.29 -14.17 8.24
C PHE A 213 1.03 -13.58 8.91
N GLY A 214 -0.13 -13.61 8.26
CA GLY A 214 -1.37 -12.94 8.72
C GLY A 214 -1.93 -13.44 10.05
N ASP A 215 -1.53 -14.64 10.48
CA ASP A 215 -1.85 -15.17 11.81
C ASP A 215 -1.09 -14.47 12.96
N ILE A 216 -0.15 -13.55 12.65
CA ILE A 216 0.75 -12.94 13.64
C ILE A 216 0.23 -11.61 14.23
N GLY A 217 -0.79 -10.98 13.63
CA GLY A 217 -1.32 -9.68 14.10
C GLY A 217 -2.83 -9.68 14.26
N ALA A 218 -3.34 -10.10 15.43
CA ALA A 218 -4.77 -10.09 15.71
C ALA A 218 -5.37 -8.68 15.52
N LEU A 219 -6.39 -8.59 14.66
CA LEU A 219 -7.22 -7.40 14.49
C LEU A 219 -7.83 -7.03 15.84
N TYR A 220 -7.64 -5.80 16.30
CA TYR A 220 -8.04 -5.36 17.64
C TYR A 220 -9.37 -4.61 17.62
N ALA A 221 -9.49 -3.61 16.73
CA ALA A 221 -10.70 -2.83 16.61
C ALA A 221 -11.19 -2.72 15.17
N GLN A 222 -12.49 -2.91 14.99
CA GLN A 222 -13.21 -2.71 13.73
C GLN A 222 -14.23 -1.57 13.84
N GLY A 223 -14.54 -0.93 12.71
CA GLY A 223 -15.53 0.15 12.66
C GLY A 223 -15.14 1.32 13.56
N LEU A 224 -13.84 1.62 13.62
CA LEU A 224 -13.27 2.68 14.43
C LEU A 224 -13.76 4.05 13.93
N GLU A 225 -14.34 4.83 14.85
CA GLU A 225 -14.80 6.19 14.61
C GLU A 225 -14.22 7.14 15.67
N VAL A 226 -13.63 8.23 15.19
CA VAL A 226 -13.11 9.33 16.01
C VAL A 226 -13.92 10.58 15.66
N LYS A 227 -14.63 11.12 16.64
CA LYS A 227 -15.45 12.32 16.50
C LYS A 227 -14.90 13.44 17.37
N LEU A 228 -14.43 14.49 16.73
CA LEU A 228 -13.92 15.71 17.35
C LEU A 228 -15.02 16.75 17.33
N LYS A 229 -15.38 17.31 18.49
CA LYS A 229 -16.29 18.47 18.58
C LYS A 229 -15.53 19.61 19.21
N PHE A 230 -15.35 20.68 18.44
CA PHE A 230 -14.64 21.87 18.86
C PHE A 230 -15.64 22.89 19.42
N ASN A 231 -15.18 23.65 20.42
CA ASN A 231 -15.97 24.71 20.99
C ASN A 231 -16.01 25.95 20.09
N ASP A 232 -16.94 26.86 20.39
CA ASP A 232 -17.11 28.10 19.66
C ASP A 232 -15.82 28.93 19.62
N GLY A 233 -15.50 29.44 18.43
CA GLY A 233 -14.25 30.16 18.17
C GLY A 233 -13.12 29.28 17.64
N ILE A 234 -13.34 27.98 17.47
CA ILE A 234 -12.37 27.07 16.84
C ILE A 234 -12.96 26.54 15.53
N LYS A 235 -12.27 26.81 14.42
CA LYS A 235 -12.67 26.35 13.08
C LYS A 235 -11.75 25.25 12.60
N ILE A 236 -12.33 24.17 12.10
CA ILE A 236 -11.58 23.07 11.49
C ILE A 236 -11.09 23.51 10.10
N LYS A 237 -9.78 23.51 9.87
CA LYS A 237 -9.21 23.81 8.54
C LYS A 237 -9.12 22.53 7.73
N GLU A 238 -8.30 21.59 8.16
CA GLU A 238 -8.02 20.36 7.41
C GLU A 238 -7.54 19.20 8.29
N LEU A 239 -7.78 17.98 7.83
CA LEU A 239 -7.13 16.75 8.32
C LEU A 239 -5.90 16.51 7.45
N LEU A 240 -4.72 16.31 8.06
CA LEU A 240 -3.47 16.14 7.31
C LEU A 240 -3.16 14.68 6.96
N ASN A 241 -3.78 13.71 7.62
CA ASN A 241 -3.61 12.31 7.29
C ASN A 241 -4.46 11.93 6.09
N ASP A 242 -3.95 11.01 5.27
CA ASP A 242 -4.72 10.37 4.21
C ASP A 242 -5.57 9.25 4.86
N ALA A 243 -6.83 9.56 5.19
CA ALA A 243 -7.75 8.64 5.86
C ALA A 243 -8.77 8.09 4.85
N PRO A 244 -8.75 6.78 4.53
CA PRO A 244 -9.34 6.28 3.28
C PRO A 244 -10.85 5.92 3.31
N HIS A 245 -11.61 6.10 4.40
CA HIS A 245 -12.89 5.36 4.50
C HIS A 245 -14.17 6.17 4.69
N GLN A 246 -14.19 7.28 5.43
CA GLN A 246 -15.30 8.23 5.46
C GLN A 246 -14.93 9.41 6.37
N ILE A 247 -15.17 10.62 5.88
CA ILE A 247 -15.00 11.86 6.65
C ILE A 247 -16.30 12.64 6.54
N SER A 248 -16.88 13.01 7.67
CA SER A 248 -17.96 13.99 7.71
C SER A 248 -17.48 15.22 8.49
N LYS A 249 -17.63 16.39 7.88
CA LYS A 249 -17.20 17.66 8.46
C LYS A 249 -18.37 18.64 8.49
N THR A 250 -18.57 19.25 9.65
CA THR A 250 -19.38 20.45 9.85
C THR A 250 -18.47 21.57 10.34
N ASP A 251 -18.99 22.77 10.61
CA ASP A 251 -18.17 23.90 11.05
C ASP A 251 -17.34 23.60 12.30
N ASN A 252 -17.95 22.92 13.29
CA ASN A 252 -17.34 22.65 14.59
C ASN A 252 -17.18 21.15 14.91
N THR A 253 -17.66 20.24 14.07
CA THR A 253 -17.51 18.77 14.30
C THR A 253 -16.84 18.09 13.12
N LEU A 254 -15.84 17.26 13.41
CA LEU A 254 -15.15 16.40 12.45
C LEU A 254 -15.30 14.94 12.89
N THR A 255 -15.89 14.09 12.04
CA THR A 255 -15.97 12.65 12.26
C THR A 255 -15.07 11.95 11.25
N ILE A 256 -14.19 11.08 11.75
CA ILE A 256 -13.15 10.40 10.99
C ILE A 256 -13.31 8.91 11.24
N GLN A 257 -13.37 8.12 10.17
CA GLN A 257 -13.25 6.68 10.24
C GLN A 257 -11.88 6.25 9.69
N PRO A 258 -10.86 6.09 10.56
CA PRO A 258 -9.50 5.80 10.13
C PRO A 258 -9.29 4.35 9.67
N GLY A 259 -10.33 3.52 9.65
CA GLY A 259 -10.26 2.09 9.35
C GLY A 259 -9.88 1.24 10.56
N ASP A 260 -9.74 -0.06 10.32
CA ASP A 260 -9.46 -1.01 11.38
C ASP A 260 -8.01 -0.86 11.91
N ILE A 261 -7.81 -1.24 13.18
CA ILE A 261 -6.52 -1.12 13.87
C ILE A 261 -6.19 -2.43 14.60
N ARG A 262 -4.92 -2.84 14.58
CA ARG A 262 -4.42 -4.12 15.11
C ARG A 262 -3.91 -3.97 16.54
N CYS A 263 -3.66 -5.07 17.25
CA CYS A 263 -2.94 -5.02 18.53
C CYS A 263 -1.51 -4.49 18.33
N ASP A 264 -0.95 -3.83 19.35
CA ASP A 264 0.40 -3.22 19.33
C ASP A 264 0.62 -2.19 18.18
N ASP A 265 -0.46 -1.58 17.71
CA ASP A 265 -0.48 -0.56 16.66
C ASP A 265 -0.68 0.83 17.28
N THR A 266 -0.10 1.84 16.64
CA THR A 266 -0.23 3.24 17.03
C THR A 266 -0.60 4.08 15.82
N ARG A 267 -1.72 4.82 15.94
CA ARG A 267 -2.25 5.65 14.85
C ARG A 267 -2.37 7.11 15.28
N GLY A 268 -1.65 7.99 14.59
CA GLY A 268 -1.73 9.43 14.78
C GLY A 268 -2.67 10.10 13.77
N LEU A 269 -3.51 11.01 14.23
CA LEU A 269 -4.35 11.90 13.42
C LEU A 269 -3.97 13.35 13.73
N ILE A 270 -3.63 14.13 12.70
CA ILE A 270 -3.26 15.53 12.80
C ILE A 270 -4.34 16.38 12.14
N VAL A 271 -4.96 17.26 12.92
CA VAL A 271 -5.98 18.20 12.45
C VAL A 271 -5.47 19.63 12.61
N ALA A 272 -5.45 20.38 11.52
CA ALA A 272 -5.20 21.81 11.54
C ALA A 272 -6.47 22.57 11.90
N VAL A 273 -6.37 23.45 12.89
CA VAL A 273 -7.47 24.29 13.37
C VAL A 273 -7.06 25.76 13.37
N GLU A 274 -8.05 26.64 13.21
CA GLU A 274 -7.91 28.08 13.41
C GLU A 274 -8.63 28.45 14.71
N ILE A 275 -7.93 29.14 15.61
CA ILE A 275 -8.44 29.51 16.93
C ILE A 275 -8.59 31.03 17.00
N ASP A 276 -9.78 31.51 17.37
CA ASP A 276 -10.06 32.93 17.60
C ASP A 276 -9.80 33.32 19.06
N GLY A 277 -8.62 33.89 19.32
CA GLY A 277 -8.17 34.34 20.63
C GLY A 277 -8.99 35.49 21.24
N ASN A 278 -9.96 36.07 20.52
CA ASN A 278 -10.92 37.03 21.08
C ASN A 278 -12.04 36.37 21.88
N ARG A 279 -12.26 35.06 21.70
CA ARG A 279 -13.32 34.32 22.40
C ARG A 279 -12.87 33.88 23.79
N ASP A 280 -13.84 33.66 24.67
CA ASP A 280 -13.56 33.05 25.95
C ASP A 280 -13.46 31.53 25.83
N LEU A 281 -12.25 31.05 25.59
CA LEU A 281 -11.92 29.63 25.40
C LEU A 281 -11.44 28.95 26.69
N SER A 282 -11.63 29.59 27.84
CA SER A 282 -10.88 29.32 29.07
C SER A 282 -11.14 27.96 29.75
N ASN A 283 -12.05 27.12 29.26
CA ASN A 283 -12.42 25.90 29.98
C ASN A 283 -12.57 24.61 29.17
N ASN A 284 -12.49 24.59 27.83
CA ASN A 284 -12.30 23.37 27.03
C ASN A 284 -12.02 23.75 25.55
N PHE A 285 -11.09 23.05 24.91
CA PHE A 285 -10.76 23.21 23.48
C PHE A 285 -11.70 22.36 22.61
N CYS A 286 -11.69 21.05 22.84
CA CYS A 286 -12.53 20.11 22.12
C CYS A 286 -12.79 18.85 22.95
N SER A 287 -13.92 18.21 22.66
CA SER A 287 -14.22 16.85 23.09
C SER A 287 -13.86 15.86 21.98
N ILE A 288 -13.26 14.74 22.34
CA ILE A 288 -12.83 13.67 21.43
C ILE A 288 -13.56 12.40 21.83
N ASP A 289 -14.56 12.03 21.04
CA ASP A 289 -15.32 10.79 21.22
C ASP A 289 -14.71 9.69 20.33
N LEU A 290 -14.40 8.54 20.91
CA LEU A 290 -13.90 7.35 20.25
C LEU A 290 -14.95 6.24 20.36
N SER A 291 -15.23 5.54 19.27
CA SER A 291 -16.04 4.31 19.31
C SER A 291 -15.52 3.25 18.36
N TYR A 292 -15.60 1.98 18.76
CA TYR A 292 -15.16 0.84 17.93
C TYR A 292 -15.69 -0.49 18.48
N TYR A 293 -15.74 -1.52 17.61
CA TYR A 293 -15.98 -2.89 18.04
C TYR A 293 -14.66 -3.56 18.45
N ASN A 294 -14.57 -4.02 19.69
CA ASN A 294 -13.38 -4.68 20.25
C ASN A 294 -13.41 -6.19 19.97
N LEU A 295 -12.51 -6.67 19.13
CA LEU A 295 -12.45 -8.08 18.74
C LEU A 295 -11.91 -8.98 19.86
N LEU A 296 -11.11 -8.45 20.79
CA LEU A 296 -10.66 -9.20 21.97
C LEU A 296 -11.75 -9.39 23.02
N LYS A 297 -12.87 -8.68 22.90
CA LYS A 297 -14.04 -8.79 23.78
C LYS A 297 -15.29 -9.21 23.01
N ASN A 298 -15.17 -10.17 22.09
CA ASN A 298 -16.29 -10.72 21.33
C ASN A 298 -17.10 -9.65 20.58
N MET A 299 -16.44 -8.75 19.86
CA MET A 299 -17.08 -7.66 19.10
C MET A 299 -17.93 -6.71 19.97
N GLN A 300 -17.57 -6.52 21.24
CA GLN A 300 -18.25 -5.54 22.09
C GLN A 300 -17.97 -4.11 21.60
N LEU A 301 -19.01 -3.29 21.46
CA LEU A 301 -18.87 -1.86 21.16
C LEU A 301 -18.31 -1.13 22.39
N GLU A 302 -17.09 -0.60 22.27
CA GLU A 302 -16.48 0.26 23.27
C GLU A 302 -16.58 1.73 22.85
N LYS A 303 -16.77 2.60 23.86
CA LYS A 303 -16.81 4.06 23.68
C LYS A 303 -15.98 4.73 24.77
N SER A 304 -15.25 5.77 24.41
CA SER A 304 -14.55 6.64 25.37
C SER A 304 -14.62 8.08 24.90
N SER A 305 -14.64 9.02 25.85
CA SER A 305 -14.61 10.45 25.54
C SER A 305 -13.46 11.10 26.30
N PHE A 306 -12.80 12.07 25.66
CA PHE A 306 -11.67 12.79 26.21
C PHE A 306 -11.84 14.29 25.95
N GLU A 307 -11.74 15.10 27.01
CA GLU A 307 -11.79 16.56 26.93
C GLU A 307 -10.37 17.11 26.92
N LEU A 308 -10.03 17.88 25.89
CA LEU A 308 -8.76 18.60 25.82
C LEU A 308 -8.99 20.06 26.23
N PRO A 309 -8.32 20.59 27.27
CA PRO A 309 -8.41 22.00 27.62
C PRO A 309 -7.48 22.87 26.77
N LEU A 310 -7.79 24.17 26.67
CA LEU A 310 -6.91 25.19 26.09
C LEU A 310 -6.57 26.24 27.14
N ARG A 311 -5.29 26.64 27.21
CA ARG A 311 -4.86 27.72 28.11
C ARG A 311 -4.73 29.05 27.36
N LYS A 312 -4.95 30.16 28.05
CA LYS A 312 -4.56 31.49 27.56
C LYS A 312 -3.16 31.82 28.08
N GLY A 313 -2.37 32.52 27.28
CA GLY A 313 -1.08 33.06 27.71
C GLY A 313 -0.70 34.28 26.90
N ASP A 314 0.11 35.15 27.50
CA ASP A 314 0.48 36.44 26.90
C ASP A 314 1.38 36.29 25.65
N VAL A 315 2.10 35.16 25.56
CA VAL A 315 2.99 34.81 24.43
C VAL A 315 2.74 33.34 24.05
N GLU A 316 2.95 32.99 22.77
CA GLU A 316 2.87 31.60 22.33
C GLU A 316 3.82 30.69 23.11
N SER A 317 3.31 29.54 23.53
CA SER A 317 4.09 28.47 24.14
C SER A 317 5.09 27.87 23.16
N ALA A 318 6.14 27.25 23.69
CA ALA A 318 7.01 26.38 22.91
C ALA A 318 6.18 25.28 22.22
N ALA A 319 6.59 24.90 21.00
CA ALA A 319 5.92 23.86 20.25
C ALA A 319 6.19 22.47 20.87
N ASP A 320 5.16 21.64 20.99
CA ASP A 320 5.32 20.23 21.39
C ASP A 320 6.02 19.46 20.27
N SER A 321 7.19 18.90 20.59
CA SER A 321 8.05 18.22 19.62
C SER A 321 7.39 17.01 18.98
N GLU A 322 6.53 16.27 19.70
CA GLU A 322 5.85 15.09 19.16
C GLU A 322 4.83 15.52 18.09
N VAL A 323 4.07 16.58 18.37
CA VAL A 323 3.08 17.11 17.40
C VAL A 323 3.76 17.64 16.15
N VAL A 324 4.90 18.34 16.30
CA VAL A 324 5.69 18.84 15.17
C VAL A 324 6.18 17.68 14.29
N VAL A 325 6.72 16.61 14.89
CA VAL A 325 7.22 15.44 14.15
C VAL A 325 6.08 14.75 13.40
N GLU A 326 4.97 14.42 14.07
CA GLU A 326 3.82 13.75 13.44
C GLU A 326 3.21 14.61 12.32
N ARG A 327 3.14 15.93 12.51
CA ARG A 327 2.73 16.86 11.46
C ARG A 327 3.68 16.80 10.27
N LEU A 328 5.00 16.84 10.48
CA LEU A 328 5.98 16.76 9.39
C LEU A 328 5.85 15.46 8.60
N ILE A 329 5.60 14.34 9.27
CA ILE A 329 5.36 13.04 8.63
C ILE A 329 4.13 13.13 7.71
N ALA A 330 2.99 13.57 8.26
CA ALA A 330 1.74 13.69 7.50
C ALA A 330 1.86 14.67 6.33
N THR A 331 2.45 15.85 6.54
CA THR A 331 2.64 16.85 5.48
C THR A 331 3.61 16.38 4.42
N SER A 332 4.68 15.64 4.78
CA SER A 332 5.62 15.10 3.81
C SER A 332 4.95 14.10 2.87
N ALA A 333 4.09 13.23 3.40
CA ALA A 333 3.31 12.28 2.59
C ALA A 333 2.41 13.01 1.58
N ARG A 334 1.65 14.02 2.04
CA ARG A 334 0.83 14.85 1.14
C ARG A 334 1.66 15.63 0.13
N THR A 335 2.80 16.17 0.54
CA THR A 335 3.72 16.86 -0.36
C THR A 335 4.21 15.92 -1.46
N MET A 336 4.59 14.68 -1.14
CA MET A 336 5.02 13.72 -2.16
C MET A 336 3.92 13.47 -3.20
N ILE A 337 2.67 13.25 -2.75
CA ILE A 337 1.51 13.09 -3.64
C ILE A 337 1.27 14.36 -4.49
N ASN A 338 1.30 15.54 -3.87
CA ASN A 338 1.09 16.81 -4.56
C ASN A 338 2.18 17.08 -5.60
N VAL A 339 3.45 16.80 -5.28
CA VAL A 339 4.56 16.96 -6.21
C VAL A 339 4.40 15.99 -7.38
N SER A 340 4.00 14.73 -7.14
CA SER A 340 3.67 13.79 -8.21
C SER A 340 2.55 14.31 -9.11
N LYS A 341 1.51 14.93 -8.53
CA LYS A 341 0.43 15.58 -9.29
C LYS A 341 0.94 16.75 -10.14
N LEU A 342 1.70 17.67 -9.55
CA LEU A 342 2.29 18.82 -10.25
C LEU A 342 3.23 18.40 -11.40
N ILE A 343 3.99 17.31 -11.21
CA ILE A 343 4.82 16.71 -12.27
C ILE A 343 3.93 16.24 -13.44
N ASN A 344 2.83 15.56 -13.16
CA ASN A 344 1.89 15.10 -14.19
C ASN A 344 1.21 16.27 -14.92
N GLU A 345 0.93 17.37 -14.21
CA GLU A 345 0.40 18.62 -14.76
C GLU A 345 1.48 19.48 -15.47
N LYS A 346 2.73 19.01 -15.52
CA LYS A 346 3.91 19.67 -16.13
C LYS A 346 4.34 20.96 -15.42
N GLU A 347 3.88 21.21 -14.20
CA GLU A 347 4.25 22.36 -13.38
C GLU A 347 5.57 22.12 -12.61
N MET A 348 6.67 21.91 -13.34
CA MET A 348 7.96 21.47 -12.78
C MET A 348 8.57 22.46 -11.77
N THR A 349 8.40 23.76 -11.99
CA THR A 349 8.91 24.79 -11.07
C THR A 349 8.16 24.73 -9.73
N ALA A 350 6.83 24.68 -9.77
CA ALA A 350 6.00 24.57 -8.57
C ALA A 350 6.29 23.25 -7.80
N ALA A 351 6.42 22.14 -8.54
CA ALA A 351 6.80 20.84 -7.97
C ALA A 351 8.14 20.91 -7.21
N LYS A 352 9.15 21.58 -7.81
CA LYS A 352 10.46 21.77 -7.18
C LYS A 352 10.38 22.67 -5.95
N ASP A 353 9.69 23.80 -6.03
CA ASP A 353 9.60 24.77 -4.94
C ASP A 353 8.91 24.16 -3.72
N VAL A 354 7.79 23.45 -3.94
CA VAL A 354 7.06 22.73 -2.88
C VAL A 354 7.94 21.65 -2.25
N LEU A 355 8.68 20.89 -3.05
CA LEU A 355 9.57 19.84 -2.56
C LEU A 355 10.74 20.40 -1.75
N MET A 356 11.41 21.44 -2.24
CA MET A 356 12.54 22.09 -1.57
C MET A 356 12.12 22.71 -0.24
N ALA A 357 10.98 23.40 -0.20
CA ALA A 357 10.45 23.95 1.03
C ALA A 357 10.16 22.85 2.07
N MET A 358 9.71 21.67 1.63
CA MET A 358 9.48 20.54 2.54
C MET A 358 10.80 19.92 3.04
N ILE A 359 11.79 19.76 2.16
CA ILE A 359 13.14 19.28 2.52
C ILE A 359 13.76 20.17 3.60
N GLU A 360 13.71 21.49 3.41
CA GLU A 360 14.23 22.46 4.38
C GLU A 360 13.52 22.34 5.73
N LYS A 361 12.18 22.29 5.74
CA LYS A 361 11.40 22.11 6.97
C LYS A 361 11.78 20.86 7.76
N VAL A 362 11.97 19.73 7.07
CA VAL A 362 12.39 18.47 7.70
C VAL A 362 13.82 18.56 8.20
N GLN A 363 14.74 19.18 7.45
CA GLN A 363 16.14 19.36 7.86
C GLN A 363 16.29 20.21 9.12
N VAL A 364 15.61 21.36 9.18
CA VAL A 364 15.64 22.25 10.35
C VAL A 364 15.11 21.54 11.60
N SER A 365 14.14 20.64 11.43
CA SER A 365 13.50 19.92 12.53
C SER A 365 14.19 18.59 12.88
N MET A 366 15.31 18.26 12.22
CA MET A 366 15.97 16.96 12.34
C MET A 366 16.39 16.61 13.77
N SER A 367 16.77 17.61 14.58
CA SER A 367 17.19 17.42 15.97
C SER A 367 16.07 16.92 16.90
N LEU A 368 14.79 17.06 16.50
CA LEU A 368 13.65 16.64 17.32
C LEU A 368 13.49 15.12 17.36
N ALA A 369 13.66 14.46 16.21
CA ALA A 369 13.54 13.01 16.08
C ALA A 369 14.29 12.50 14.83
N PRO A 370 15.63 12.38 14.89
CA PRO A 370 16.44 12.00 13.74
C PRO A 370 16.01 10.67 13.12
N GLU A 371 15.70 9.68 13.96
CA GLU A 371 15.30 8.33 13.53
C GLU A 371 13.99 8.31 12.73
N MET A 372 13.04 9.20 13.05
CA MET A 372 11.75 9.30 12.34
C MET A 372 11.84 10.20 11.09
N LEU A 373 12.64 11.27 11.14
CA LEU A 373 12.68 12.28 10.07
C LEU A 373 13.72 11.99 8.98
N ASN A 374 14.80 11.28 9.29
CA ASN A 374 15.85 10.97 8.32
C ASN A 374 15.36 10.12 7.13
N PRO A 375 14.55 9.05 7.30
CA PRO A 375 14.02 8.27 6.18
C PRO A 375 13.17 9.12 5.23
N ILE A 376 12.35 10.00 5.79
CA ILE A 376 11.52 10.94 5.03
C ILE A 376 12.39 11.91 4.24
N LEU A 377 13.42 12.46 4.89
CA LEU A 377 14.36 13.36 4.23
C LEU A 377 15.07 12.69 3.05
N LEU A 378 15.52 11.44 3.21
CA LEU A 378 16.15 10.66 2.13
C LEU A 378 15.19 10.45 0.96
N ARG A 379 13.92 10.13 1.23
CA ARG A 379 12.90 9.96 0.20
C ARG A 379 12.62 11.27 -0.55
N LEU A 380 12.45 12.39 0.17
CA LEU A 380 12.26 13.71 -0.44
C LEU A 380 13.48 14.13 -1.30
N LYS A 381 14.70 13.91 -0.81
CA LYS A 381 15.94 14.16 -1.57
C LYS A 381 16.08 13.26 -2.80
N SER A 382 15.69 11.99 -2.71
CA SER A 382 15.66 11.09 -3.87
C SER A 382 14.70 11.62 -4.95
N MET A 383 13.51 12.08 -4.54
CA MET A 383 12.54 12.71 -5.44
C MET A 383 13.09 14.00 -6.07
N GLU A 384 13.85 14.79 -5.30
CA GLU A 384 14.53 16.00 -5.78
C GLU A 384 15.58 15.69 -6.84
N MET A 385 16.38 14.63 -6.63
CA MET A 385 17.36 14.16 -7.63
C MET A 385 16.66 13.75 -8.93
N LYS A 386 15.59 12.94 -8.85
CA LYS A 386 14.80 12.53 -10.01
C LYS A 386 14.21 13.73 -10.77
N LEU A 387 13.73 14.75 -10.06
CA LEU A 387 13.26 16.02 -10.64
C LEU A 387 14.37 16.78 -11.36
N LYS A 388 15.58 16.85 -10.78
CA LYS A 388 16.75 17.49 -11.41
C LYS A 388 17.21 16.75 -12.67
N GLU A 389 17.24 15.43 -12.65
CA GLU A 389 17.58 14.60 -13.80
C GLU A 389 16.56 14.76 -14.94
N ASN A 390 15.26 14.76 -14.61
CA ASN A 390 14.20 15.01 -15.57
C ASN A 390 14.28 16.42 -16.17
N LEU A 391 14.58 17.45 -15.37
CA LEU A 391 14.82 18.82 -15.87
C LEU A 391 16.04 18.89 -16.80
N ALA A 392 17.13 18.18 -16.48
CA ALA A 392 18.31 18.09 -17.34
C ALA A 392 18.01 17.37 -18.67
N ASN A 393 17.18 16.33 -18.63
CA ASN A 393 16.73 15.61 -19.83
C ASN A 393 15.73 16.42 -20.67
N VAL A 394 14.87 17.23 -20.03
CA VAL A 394 13.97 18.18 -20.70
C VAL A 394 14.74 19.34 -21.33
N SER A 395 15.77 19.86 -20.65
CA SER A 395 16.68 20.88 -21.19
C SER A 395 17.47 20.37 -22.41
N LYS A 396 17.90 19.10 -22.39
CA LYS A 396 18.50 18.44 -23.57
C LYS A 396 17.49 18.21 -24.70
N HIS A 397 16.23 17.90 -24.39
CA HIS A 397 15.14 17.77 -25.37
C HIS A 397 14.71 19.11 -25.99
N PHE A 398 14.86 20.24 -25.30
CA PHE A 398 14.63 21.56 -25.92
C PHE A 398 15.68 21.93 -26.98
N MET A 399 16.84 21.26 -26.98
CA MET A 399 17.87 21.38 -28.02
C MET A 399 17.76 20.29 -29.10
N ALA A 400 16.88 19.30 -28.91
CA ALA A 400 16.75 18.14 -29.79
C ALA A 400 15.26 17.78 -30.00
N ALA A 401 14.73 18.27 -31.12
CA ALA A 401 13.53 17.81 -31.82
C ALA A 401 12.17 18.28 -31.31
N GLY A 402 11.46 18.97 -32.21
CA GLY A 402 10.01 18.81 -32.29
C GLY A 402 9.68 17.36 -32.61
N SER A 403 8.93 16.71 -31.71
CA SER A 403 8.01 15.60 -32.00
C SER A 403 7.42 15.07 -30.67
N ASN A 404 6.14 15.34 -30.48
CA ASN A 404 5.11 14.58 -29.74
C ASN A 404 5.37 14.01 -28.32
N MET A 405 4.88 14.78 -27.34
CA MET A 405 3.91 14.49 -26.23
C MET A 405 3.75 13.10 -25.57
N TYR A 406 4.03 13.06 -24.24
CA TYR A 406 3.16 12.94 -23.03
C TYR A 406 1.98 11.94 -22.87
N ARG A 407 1.84 11.39 -21.63
CA ARG A 407 0.71 10.63 -20.99
C ARG A 407 0.05 11.42 -19.81
N SER A 408 -1.27 11.21 -19.52
CA SER A 408 -2.00 11.47 -18.23
C SER A 408 -3.47 10.90 -18.21
N SER A 409 -4.18 10.79 -17.06
CA SER A 409 -5.61 10.32 -16.94
C SER A 409 -6.43 11.03 -15.82
N GLU A 410 -7.75 11.33 -16.06
CA GLU A 410 -8.69 12.21 -15.28
C GLU A 410 -10.13 11.62 -15.06
N VAL A 411 -10.98 12.28 -14.23
CA VAL A 411 -12.42 12.01 -13.93
C VAL A 411 -13.35 12.69 -14.97
N ILE A 412 -14.47 12.06 -15.38
CA ILE A 412 -15.29 12.53 -16.53
C ILE A 412 -16.69 13.06 -16.15
N ASP A 413 -17.01 14.26 -16.65
CA ASP A 413 -18.34 14.87 -16.67
C ASP A 413 -19.11 14.46 -17.95
N LEU A 414 -20.35 13.98 -17.78
CA LEU A 414 -21.11 13.22 -18.79
C LEU A 414 -22.56 13.75 -18.99
N SER A 415 -22.92 14.93 -18.50
CA SER A 415 -24.32 15.38 -18.49
C SER A 415 -24.87 15.94 -19.81
N ASN A 416 -24.02 16.32 -20.77
CA ASN A 416 -24.42 17.03 -22.00
C ASN A 416 -24.07 16.27 -23.31
N ILE A 417 -24.18 14.94 -23.31
CA ILE A 417 -23.74 14.12 -24.46
C ILE A 417 -24.94 13.38 -25.05
N ASP A 418 -25.21 13.58 -26.34
CA ASP A 418 -26.25 12.86 -27.08
C ASP A 418 -25.88 11.37 -27.19
N VAL A 419 -26.72 10.53 -26.57
CA VAL A 419 -26.51 9.08 -26.52
C VAL A 419 -27.14 8.37 -27.71
N HIS A 420 -26.45 7.37 -28.25
CA HIS A 420 -26.93 6.58 -29.39
C HIS A 420 -26.80 5.07 -29.17
N ASN A 421 -27.54 4.28 -29.94
CA ASN A 421 -27.63 2.82 -29.79
C ASN A 421 -26.55 2.01 -30.52
N LYS A 422 -25.51 2.66 -31.06
CA LYS A 422 -24.37 1.94 -31.66
C LYS A 422 -23.62 1.15 -30.58
N ILE A 423 -23.08 -0.01 -30.98
CA ILE A 423 -22.33 -0.92 -30.12
C ILE A 423 -20.84 -0.67 -30.36
N PHE A 424 -20.08 -0.51 -29.28
CA PHE A 424 -18.62 -0.45 -29.35
C PHE A 424 -18.03 -1.79 -28.91
N GLU A 425 -17.34 -2.44 -29.84
CA GLU A 425 -16.69 -3.73 -29.61
C GLU A 425 -15.19 -3.51 -29.43
N TYR A 426 -14.63 -4.09 -28.38
CA TYR A 426 -13.21 -3.98 -28.09
C TYR A 426 -12.63 -5.33 -27.72
N LYS A 427 -11.66 -5.77 -28.53
CA LYS A 427 -10.88 -6.95 -28.21
C LYS A 427 -9.76 -6.55 -27.26
N VAL A 428 -9.84 -7.00 -26.02
CA VAL A 428 -8.85 -6.65 -25.01
C VAL A 428 -7.53 -7.35 -25.35
N PRO A 429 -6.45 -6.61 -25.59
CA PRO A 429 -5.17 -7.23 -25.88
C PRO A 429 -4.54 -7.70 -24.57
N GLY A 430 -4.35 -9.00 -24.37
CA GLY A 430 -3.63 -9.53 -23.21
C GLY A 430 -4.38 -9.39 -21.87
N ASP A 431 -3.62 -9.49 -20.79
CA ASP A 431 -4.15 -9.52 -19.42
C ASP A 431 -4.53 -8.13 -18.91
N ILE A 432 -5.42 -8.11 -17.90
CA ILE A 432 -5.95 -6.88 -17.31
C ILE A 432 -5.40 -6.74 -15.89
N ASP A 433 -4.43 -5.84 -15.74
CA ASP A 433 -3.70 -5.56 -14.50
C ASP A 433 -3.78 -4.07 -14.11
N LEU A 434 -3.19 -3.70 -12.97
CA LEU A 434 -3.06 -2.32 -12.49
C LEU A 434 -2.52 -1.33 -13.57
N TYR A 435 -1.67 -1.78 -14.49
CA TYR A 435 -1.02 -0.92 -15.49
C TYR A 435 -1.88 -0.71 -16.74
N LYS A 436 -2.69 -1.70 -17.12
CA LYS A 436 -3.62 -1.62 -18.26
C LYS A 436 -4.97 -1.00 -17.90
N CYS A 437 -5.32 -1.05 -16.62
CA CYS A 437 -6.54 -0.46 -16.09
C CYS A 437 -6.73 1.03 -16.45
N PRO A 438 -5.74 1.92 -16.31
CA PRO A 438 -5.86 3.32 -16.73
C PRO A 438 -6.15 3.48 -18.23
N GLU A 439 -5.53 2.67 -19.09
CA GLU A 439 -5.71 2.74 -20.55
C GLU A 439 -7.12 2.29 -20.95
N ILE A 440 -7.58 1.15 -20.43
CA ILE A 440 -8.94 0.64 -20.67
C ILE A 440 -9.98 1.65 -20.18
N LYS A 441 -9.77 2.25 -19.00
CA LYS A 441 -10.65 3.28 -18.47
C LYS A 441 -10.70 4.50 -19.39
N SER A 442 -9.54 5.03 -19.79
CA SER A 442 -9.45 6.20 -20.68
C SER A 442 -10.08 5.92 -22.06
N MET A 443 -9.91 4.71 -22.59
CA MET A 443 -10.53 4.30 -23.85
C MET A 443 -12.06 4.26 -23.75
N VAL A 444 -12.62 3.61 -22.73
CA VAL A 444 -14.07 3.56 -22.53
C VAL A 444 -14.64 4.94 -22.32
N GLN A 445 -13.94 5.76 -21.54
CA GLN A 445 -14.25 7.16 -21.31
C GLN A 445 -14.36 7.97 -22.61
N ASN A 446 -13.45 7.79 -23.56
CA ASN A 446 -13.53 8.45 -24.88
C ASN A 446 -14.75 7.99 -25.68
N GLN A 447 -15.15 6.72 -25.57
CA GLN A 447 -16.35 6.21 -26.24
C GLN A 447 -17.64 6.73 -25.59
N LEU A 448 -17.66 6.83 -24.26
CA LEU A 448 -18.75 7.47 -23.52
C LEU A 448 -18.91 8.94 -23.94
N ASN A 449 -17.80 9.64 -24.16
CA ASN A 449 -17.83 11.02 -24.64
C ASN A 449 -18.36 11.15 -26.08
N SER A 450 -18.25 10.07 -26.86
CA SER A 450 -18.74 10.00 -28.24
C SER A 450 -20.20 9.53 -28.35
N GLY A 451 -20.88 9.28 -27.23
CA GLY A 451 -22.31 8.92 -27.19
C GLY A 451 -22.61 7.42 -27.11
N TYR A 452 -21.60 6.55 -26.98
CA TYR A 452 -21.83 5.11 -26.80
C TYR A 452 -22.41 4.78 -25.42
N ARG A 453 -23.39 3.88 -25.41
CA ARG A 453 -23.96 3.29 -24.19
C ARG A 453 -23.97 1.76 -24.18
N PHE A 454 -23.58 1.11 -25.27
CA PHE A 454 -23.46 -0.35 -25.34
C PHE A 454 -22.03 -0.71 -25.69
N ILE A 455 -21.37 -1.47 -24.81
CA ILE A 455 -19.97 -1.87 -24.97
C ILE A 455 -19.83 -3.37 -24.77
N ILE A 456 -19.12 -4.02 -25.70
CA ILE A 456 -18.75 -5.43 -25.61
C ILE A 456 -17.23 -5.55 -25.53
N PHE A 457 -16.73 -6.25 -24.51
CA PHE A 457 -15.32 -6.62 -24.43
C PHE A 457 -15.12 -8.10 -24.76
N ASP A 458 -14.30 -8.37 -25.78
CA ASP A 458 -13.83 -9.71 -26.11
C ASP A 458 -12.57 -10.00 -25.28
N LEU A 459 -12.69 -10.97 -24.37
CA LEU A 459 -11.64 -11.41 -23.44
C LEU A 459 -10.97 -12.72 -23.87
N SER A 460 -11.14 -13.15 -25.13
CA SER A 460 -10.50 -14.36 -25.68
C SER A 460 -8.97 -14.34 -25.54
N ASN A 461 -8.38 -13.15 -25.51
CA ASN A 461 -6.95 -12.93 -25.34
C ASN A 461 -6.54 -12.54 -23.91
N THR A 462 -7.48 -12.53 -22.97
CA THR A 462 -7.27 -12.18 -21.56
C THR A 462 -7.31 -13.44 -20.73
N ARG A 463 -6.16 -13.86 -20.23
CA ARG A 463 -5.96 -15.06 -19.42
C ARG A 463 -6.07 -14.76 -17.93
N HIS A 464 -5.73 -13.53 -17.51
CA HIS A 464 -5.75 -13.08 -16.13
C HIS A 464 -6.42 -11.70 -15.96
N ILE A 465 -7.07 -11.51 -14.81
CA ILE A 465 -7.62 -10.24 -14.34
C ILE A 465 -7.35 -10.09 -12.84
N ASP A 466 -6.73 -8.98 -12.42
CA ASP A 466 -6.42 -8.67 -11.02
C ASP A 466 -7.54 -7.90 -10.31
N SER A 467 -7.35 -7.55 -9.03
CA SER A 467 -8.32 -6.76 -8.26
C SER A 467 -8.56 -5.36 -8.84
N SER A 468 -7.57 -4.79 -9.53
CA SER A 468 -7.66 -3.49 -10.19
C SER A 468 -8.52 -3.55 -11.44
N GLY A 469 -8.39 -4.62 -12.24
CA GLY A 469 -9.17 -4.93 -13.44
C GLY A 469 -10.63 -5.19 -13.14
N ILE A 470 -10.92 -5.97 -12.09
CA ILE A 470 -12.28 -6.17 -11.59
C ILE A 470 -12.89 -4.83 -11.16
N GLY A 471 -12.13 -4.02 -10.41
CA GLY A 471 -12.55 -2.67 -10.03
C GLY A 471 -12.84 -1.78 -11.24
N ALA A 472 -12.04 -1.90 -12.31
CA ALA A 472 -12.26 -1.17 -13.55
C ALA A 472 -13.55 -1.59 -14.26
N PHE A 473 -13.84 -2.88 -14.36
CA PHE A 473 -15.06 -3.38 -15.01
C PHE A 473 -16.32 -3.00 -14.25
N ILE A 474 -16.33 -3.12 -12.91
CA ILE A 474 -17.45 -2.66 -12.08
C ILE A 474 -17.69 -1.15 -12.27
N GLN A 475 -16.62 -0.37 -12.40
CA GLN A 475 -16.72 1.05 -12.67
C GLN A 475 -17.35 1.34 -14.06
N ILE A 476 -16.94 0.60 -15.09
CA ILE A 476 -17.49 0.70 -16.47
C ILE A 476 -18.97 0.33 -16.51
N VAL A 477 -19.39 -0.74 -15.83
CA VAL A 477 -20.81 -1.12 -15.69
C VAL A 477 -21.61 0.03 -15.08
N GLY A 478 -21.08 0.63 -14.02
CA GLY A 478 -21.70 1.79 -13.37
C GLY A 478 -21.84 2.99 -14.30
N TRP A 479 -20.84 3.26 -15.15
CA TRP A 479 -20.90 4.33 -16.15
C TRP A 479 -22.00 4.08 -17.20
N LEU A 480 -22.08 2.88 -17.76
CA LEU A 480 -22.99 2.57 -18.86
C LEU A 480 -24.45 2.43 -18.40
N ARG A 481 -24.71 1.78 -17.26
CA ARG A 481 -26.09 1.60 -16.74
C ARG A 481 -26.78 2.91 -16.42
N ARG A 482 -26.04 3.93 -15.95
CA ARG A 482 -26.59 5.28 -15.71
C ARG A 482 -27.15 5.95 -16.96
N ARG A 483 -26.76 5.50 -18.16
CA ARG A 483 -27.22 6.01 -19.46
C ARG A 483 -28.18 5.06 -20.18
N GLY A 484 -28.76 4.10 -19.46
CA GLY A 484 -29.63 3.05 -20.04
C GLY A 484 -28.87 2.08 -20.94
N GLY A 485 -27.57 1.96 -20.71
CA GLY A 485 -26.63 1.15 -21.47
C GLY A 485 -26.28 -0.17 -20.78
N GLU A 486 -25.53 -1.02 -21.46
CA GLU A 486 -25.08 -2.32 -20.93
C GLU A 486 -23.61 -2.59 -21.27
N PHE A 487 -22.94 -3.26 -20.36
CA PHE A 487 -21.59 -3.79 -20.54
C PHE A 487 -21.65 -5.32 -20.59
N ILE A 488 -21.13 -5.90 -21.66
CA ILE A 488 -21.07 -7.35 -21.84
C ILE A 488 -19.62 -7.77 -22.05
N VAL A 489 -19.23 -8.87 -21.40
CA VAL A 489 -17.95 -9.54 -21.67
C VAL A 489 -18.20 -10.87 -22.40
N THR A 490 -17.35 -11.18 -23.36
CA THR A 490 -17.43 -12.41 -24.17
C THR A 490 -16.14 -13.21 -24.10
N GLU A 491 -16.23 -14.49 -24.45
CA GLU A 491 -15.06 -15.36 -24.63
C GLU A 491 -14.17 -15.42 -23.37
N LEU A 492 -14.79 -15.53 -22.19
CA LEU A 492 -14.06 -15.66 -20.93
C LEU A 492 -13.20 -16.93 -20.95
N THR A 493 -11.89 -16.75 -20.87
CA THR A 493 -10.95 -17.83 -20.60
C THR A 493 -11.22 -18.47 -19.23
N ASP A 494 -10.80 -19.71 -19.02
CA ASP A 494 -11.10 -20.46 -17.80
C ASP A 494 -10.58 -19.78 -16.53
N GLY A 495 -9.44 -19.10 -16.61
CA GLY A 495 -8.85 -18.34 -15.50
C GLY A 495 -9.73 -17.17 -15.08
N VAL A 496 -10.14 -16.35 -16.05
CA VAL A 496 -11.04 -15.20 -15.82
C VAL A 496 -12.42 -15.68 -15.36
N ARG A 497 -12.94 -16.77 -15.93
CA ARG A 497 -14.24 -17.36 -15.53
C ARG A 497 -14.26 -17.81 -14.08
N LYS A 498 -13.19 -18.45 -13.58
CA LYS A 498 -13.08 -18.84 -12.16
C LYS A 498 -13.13 -17.63 -11.23
N ILE A 499 -12.44 -16.55 -11.61
CA ILE A 499 -12.44 -15.30 -10.84
C ILE A 499 -13.84 -14.69 -10.83
N PHE A 500 -14.54 -14.64 -11.96
CA PHE A 500 -15.92 -14.16 -12.05
C PHE A 500 -16.88 -14.95 -11.14
N ASN A 501 -16.74 -16.28 -11.09
CA ASN A 501 -17.58 -17.13 -10.24
C ASN A 501 -17.25 -16.95 -8.74
N LEU A 502 -15.97 -16.95 -8.37
CA LEU A 502 -15.52 -16.80 -6.97
C LEU A 502 -15.90 -15.45 -6.37
N THR A 503 -15.84 -14.40 -7.18
CA THR A 503 -16.19 -13.02 -6.78
C THR A 503 -17.66 -12.68 -7.06
N ARG A 504 -18.44 -13.62 -7.61
CA ARG A 504 -19.85 -13.46 -8.00
C ARG A 504 -20.10 -12.28 -8.96
N LEU A 505 -19.13 -11.95 -9.80
CA LEU A 505 -19.22 -10.84 -10.77
C LEU A 505 -20.27 -11.06 -11.86
N GLU A 506 -20.63 -12.32 -12.12
CA GLU A 506 -21.73 -12.70 -13.02
C GLU A 506 -23.10 -12.14 -12.60
N ASN A 507 -23.26 -11.72 -11.34
CA ASN A 507 -24.46 -11.00 -10.87
C ASN A 507 -24.48 -9.52 -11.27
N HIS A 508 -23.31 -8.96 -11.63
CA HIS A 508 -23.14 -7.53 -11.89
C HIS A 508 -22.76 -7.25 -13.34
N ILE A 509 -22.03 -8.15 -14.01
CA ILE A 509 -21.57 -8.05 -15.39
C ILE A 509 -22.23 -9.15 -16.20
N ARG A 510 -22.88 -8.79 -17.32
CA ARG A 510 -23.47 -9.79 -18.19
C ARG A 510 -22.38 -10.48 -19.00
N VAL A 511 -22.40 -11.81 -19.01
CA VAL A 511 -21.44 -12.65 -19.74
C VAL A 511 -22.17 -13.32 -20.89
N ALA A 512 -21.58 -13.29 -22.08
CA ALA A 512 -22.03 -14.07 -23.23
C ALA A 512 -20.88 -14.98 -23.71
N SER A 513 -21.21 -16.07 -24.37
CA SER A 513 -20.22 -17.06 -24.79
C SER A 513 -19.43 -16.53 -25.98
N THR A 514 -20.12 -15.94 -26.96
CA THR A 514 -19.53 -15.42 -28.20
C THR A 514 -19.95 -13.97 -28.48
N LEU A 515 -19.22 -13.31 -29.37
CA LEU A 515 -19.55 -11.95 -29.84
C LEU A 515 -20.93 -11.89 -30.52
N GLU A 516 -21.31 -12.95 -31.24
CA GLU A 516 -22.63 -13.01 -31.89
C GLU A 516 -23.77 -13.10 -30.88
N GLU A 517 -23.57 -13.84 -29.77
CA GLU A 517 -24.53 -13.93 -28.68
C GLU A 517 -24.67 -12.57 -27.95
N ALA A 518 -23.55 -11.90 -27.66
CA ALA A 518 -23.57 -10.57 -27.05
C ALA A 518 -24.32 -9.54 -27.91
N ASN A 519 -24.09 -9.55 -29.23
CA ASN A 519 -24.79 -8.66 -30.15
C ASN A 519 -26.31 -8.93 -30.19
N LYS A 520 -26.74 -10.20 -30.17
CA LYS A 520 -28.18 -10.54 -30.07
C LYS A 520 -28.79 -10.05 -28.77
N ILE A 521 -28.10 -10.19 -27.65
CA ILE A 521 -28.56 -9.68 -26.34
C ILE A 521 -28.75 -8.16 -26.39
N ILE A 522 -27.78 -7.43 -26.93
CA ILE A 522 -27.87 -5.96 -27.02
C ILE A 522 -28.95 -5.53 -28.01
N GLN A 523 -29.12 -6.23 -29.13
CA GLN A 523 -30.17 -5.91 -30.09
C GLN A 523 -31.57 -6.07 -29.49
N VAL A 524 -31.81 -7.13 -28.71
CA VAL A 524 -33.08 -7.30 -27.98
C VAL A 524 -33.30 -6.16 -26.97
N LEU A 525 -32.25 -5.71 -26.27
CA LEU A 525 -32.34 -4.56 -25.37
C LEU A 525 -32.68 -3.27 -26.15
N ILE A 526 -32.03 -3.02 -27.29
CA ILE A 526 -32.31 -1.86 -28.13
C ILE A 526 -33.75 -1.90 -28.65
N ASP A 527 -34.22 -3.04 -29.18
CA ASP A 527 -35.57 -3.19 -29.70
C ASP A 527 -36.64 -3.00 -28.61
N SER A 528 -36.35 -3.46 -27.38
CA SER A 528 -37.22 -3.23 -26.21
C SER A 528 -37.30 -1.75 -25.79
N LEU A 529 -36.19 -1.01 -25.92
CA LEU A 529 -36.13 0.43 -25.64
C LEU A 529 -36.82 1.25 -26.74
N THR A 530 -36.82 0.76 -27.97
CA THR A 530 -37.42 1.43 -29.13
C THR A 530 -38.93 1.18 -29.23
N ASN A 531 -39.43 0.07 -28.69
CA ASN A 531 -40.86 -0.26 -28.57
C ASN A 531 -41.54 0.33 -27.32
N GLN A 532 -40.80 1.06 -26.47
CA GLN A 532 -41.30 1.79 -25.29
C GLN A 532 -41.37 3.32 -25.51
N GLN A 533 -41.03 3.81 -26.71
CA GLN A 533 -41.33 5.15 -27.21
C GLN A 533 -42.47 5.07 -28.23
#